data_AF-A0A8S9GDN1-F1
#
_entry.id   AF-A0A8S9GDN1-F1
#
_cell.length_a   1.000
_cell.length_b   1.000
_cell.length_c   1.000
_cell.angle_alpha   90.00
_cell.angle_beta   90.00
_cell.angle_gamma   90.00
#
_symmetry.space_group_name_H-M   'P 1'
#
loop_
_entity.id
_entity.type
_entity.pdbx_description
1 polymer ?
#
loop_
_entity_poly.entity_id
_entity_poly.type
_entity_poly.pdbx_seq_one_letter_code
_entity_poly.pdbx_strand_id
1 'polypeptide(L)'
;MENPSSSNIEEVQQECYDEWMSLQAKRMTDLKRALANGEKNDGALRELIQSVIEDFKDYARKRSEHSRRYSSNYFAPTWNTCLENALLWMGGCRPSSFIRLVYAMCGSQTELRLTNFFRDNNIGGKIGESDRD
;
A
#
# COMPACT_ATOMS: atom_id res chain seq x y z
N MET A 1 -11.92 23.21 10.09
CA MET A 1 -10.79 22.56 9.40
C MET A 1 -10.78 23.11 8.00
N GLU A 2 -9.94 24.11 7.75
CA GLU A 2 -9.75 24.65 6.40
C GLU A 2 -9.02 23.59 5.57
N ASN A 3 -9.60 23.19 4.44
CA ASN A 3 -8.91 22.30 3.53
C ASN A 3 -7.71 23.08 2.95
N PRO A 4 -6.47 22.62 3.12
CA PRO A 4 -5.32 23.26 2.49
C PRO A 4 -5.55 23.28 0.98
N SER A 5 -5.32 24.44 0.36
CA SER A 5 -5.42 24.58 -1.09
C SER A 5 -4.42 23.63 -1.76
N SER A 6 -4.76 23.09 -2.95
CA SER A 6 -3.85 22.18 -3.68
C SER A 6 -2.47 22.79 -3.90
N SER A 7 -2.42 24.11 -4.11
CA SER A 7 -1.19 24.89 -4.26
C SER A 7 -0.26 24.80 -3.04
N ASN A 8 -0.80 24.73 -1.81
CA ASN A 8 0.02 24.61 -0.60
C ASN A 8 0.57 23.18 -0.43
N ILE A 9 -0.15 22.17 -0.93
CA ILE A 9 0.29 20.77 -0.89
C ILE A 9 1.45 20.56 -1.87
N GLU A 10 1.33 21.09 -3.10
CA GLU A 10 2.36 21.02 -4.14
C GLU A 10 3.67 21.68 -3.72
N GLU A 11 3.60 22.86 -3.12
CA GLU A 11 4.78 23.59 -2.62
C GLU A 11 5.53 22.76 -1.57
N VAL A 12 4.81 22.21 -0.58
CA VAL A 12 5.41 21.39 0.48
C VAL A 12 5.94 20.05 -0.05
N GLN A 13 5.29 19.46 -1.06
CA GLN A 13 5.81 18.28 -1.75
C GLN A 13 7.12 18.60 -2.49
N GLN A 14 7.14 19.73 -3.20
CA GLN A 14 8.27 20.16 -4.01
C GLN A 14 9.49 20.49 -3.14
N GLU A 15 9.30 21.28 -2.08
CA GLU A 15 10.37 21.61 -1.13
C GLU A 15 10.97 20.35 -0.48
N CYS A 16 10.11 19.42 -0.05
CA CYS A 16 10.55 18.17 0.56
C CYS A 16 11.31 17.28 -0.45
N TYR A 17 10.90 17.29 -1.71
CA TYR A 17 11.57 16.57 -2.78
C TYR A 17 12.94 17.18 -3.12
N ASP A 18 13.02 18.51 -3.23
CA ASP A 18 14.26 19.22 -3.57
C ASP A 18 15.30 19.07 -2.46
N GLU A 19 14.88 19.17 -1.18
CA GLU A 19 15.73 18.88 -0.02
C GLU A 19 16.31 17.45 -0.13
N TRP A 20 15.46 16.46 -0.37
CA TRP A 20 15.87 15.07 -0.53
C TRP A 20 16.83 14.84 -1.69
N MET A 21 16.54 15.42 -2.86
CA MET A 21 17.37 15.27 -4.05
C MET A 21 18.76 15.87 -3.86
N SER A 22 18.84 17.02 -3.17
CA SER A 22 20.12 17.63 -2.84
C SER A 22 20.97 16.75 -1.90
N LEU A 23 20.34 16.15 -0.89
CA LEU A 23 20.98 15.28 0.08
C LEU A 23 21.46 13.97 -0.57
N GLN A 24 20.61 13.36 -1.39
CA GLN A 24 20.96 12.17 -2.17
C GLN A 24 22.11 12.41 -3.14
N ALA A 25 22.11 13.54 -3.86
CA ALA A 25 23.18 13.89 -4.78
C ALA A 25 24.52 14.03 -4.05
N LYS A 26 24.52 14.65 -2.86
CA LYS A 26 25.71 14.76 -2.01
C LYS A 26 26.20 13.37 -1.57
N ARG A 27 25.31 12.55 -0.99
CA ARG A 27 25.65 11.20 -0.53
C ARG A 27 26.14 10.28 -1.65
N MET A 28 25.54 10.37 -2.83
CA MET A 28 25.98 9.63 -4.01
C MET A 28 27.41 10.01 -4.41
N THR A 29 27.73 11.31 -4.35
CA THR A 29 29.09 11.80 -4.60
C THR A 29 30.08 11.26 -3.56
N ASP A 30 29.70 11.24 -2.29
CA ASP A 30 30.54 10.72 -1.21
C ASP A 30 30.78 9.20 -1.33
N LEU A 31 29.75 8.42 -1.67
CA LEU A 31 29.88 6.98 -1.95
C LEU A 31 30.79 6.70 -3.15
N LYS A 32 30.64 7.46 -4.23
CA LYS A 32 31.52 7.34 -5.41
C LYS A 32 32.98 7.66 -5.06
N ARG A 33 33.21 8.65 -4.20
CA ARG A 33 34.54 9.02 -3.72
C ARG A 33 35.15 7.93 -2.84
N ALA A 34 34.38 7.37 -1.91
CA ALA A 34 34.78 6.24 -1.08
C ALA A 34 35.19 5.02 -1.93
N LEU A 35 34.39 4.70 -2.95
CA LEU A 35 34.67 3.62 -3.89
C LEU A 35 35.95 3.88 -4.70
N ALA A 36 36.11 5.09 -5.25
CA ALA A 36 37.27 5.45 -6.07
C ALA A 36 38.59 5.46 -5.28
N ASN A 37 38.53 5.87 -4.01
CA ASN A 37 39.70 5.92 -3.13
C ASN A 37 40.10 4.53 -2.57
N GLY A 38 39.32 3.48 -2.87
CA GLY A 38 39.56 2.15 -2.34
C GLY A 38 39.59 2.14 -0.81
N GLU A 39 38.61 2.79 -0.18
CA GLU A 39 38.54 2.97 1.27
C GLU A 39 38.70 1.61 1.98
N LYS A 40 39.87 1.37 2.59
CA LYS A 40 40.15 0.15 3.35
C LYS A 40 39.57 0.17 4.76
N ASN A 41 38.99 1.31 5.15
CA ASN A 41 38.34 1.49 6.45
C ASN A 41 36.87 1.09 6.35
N ASP A 42 36.60 -0.21 6.54
CA ASP A 42 35.25 -0.79 6.51
C ASP A 42 34.29 -0.08 7.50
N GLY A 43 34.83 0.48 8.59
CA GLY A 43 34.06 1.26 9.56
C GLY A 43 33.50 2.57 8.99
N ALA A 44 34.34 3.37 8.34
CA ALA A 44 33.92 4.63 7.72
C ALA A 44 32.91 4.42 6.58
N LEU A 45 33.10 3.35 5.79
CA LEU A 45 32.17 2.97 4.73
C LEU A 45 30.80 2.55 5.30
N ARG A 46 30.80 1.76 6.39
CA ARG A 46 29.56 1.38 7.09
C ARG A 46 28.84 2.58 7.67
N GLU A 47 29.55 3.52 8.27
CA GLU A 47 28.97 4.77 8.78
C GLU A 47 28.35 5.61 7.65
N LEU A 48 29.01 5.67 6.49
CA LEU A 48 28.48 6.37 5.32
C LEU A 48 27.21 5.70 4.79
N ILE A 49 27.19 4.37 4.66
CA ILE A 49 25.99 3.61 4.25
C ILE A 49 24.86 3.80 5.27
N GLN A 50 25.18 3.71 6.56
CA GLN A 50 24.20 3.91 7.62
C GLN A 50 23.59 5.31 7.55
N SER A 51 24.41 6.33 7.33
CA SER A 51 23.96 7.71 7.14
C SER A 51 23.00 7.85 5.95
N VAL A 52 23.30 7.18 4.82
CA VAL A 52 22.42 7.18 3.63
C VAL A 52 21.07 6.54 3.94
N ILE A 53 21.07 5.43 4.67
CA ILE A 53 19.84 4.73 5.08
C ILE A 53 19.03 5.60 6.05
N GLU A 54 19.70 6.30 6.97
CA GLU A 54 19.09 7.20 7.94
C GLU A 54 18.44 8.40 7.24
N ASP A 55 19.14 9.03 6.30
CA ASP A 55 18.61 10.10 5.46
C ASP A 55 17.35 9.64 4.70
N PHE A 56 17.34 8.41 4.16
CA PHE A 56 16.17 7.84 3.49
C PHE A 56 15.00 7.62 4.46
N LYS A 57 15.27 7.07 5.65
CA LYS A 57 14.25 6.85 6.68
C LYS A 57 13.63 8.17 7.14
N ASP A 58 14.45 9.21 7.31
CA ASP A 58 13.98 10.53 7.69
C ASP A 58 13.13 11.17 6.60
N TYR A 59 13.54 11.04 5.34
CA TYR A 59 12.72 11.49 4.21
C TYR A 59 11.38 10.73 4.13
N ALA A 60 11.39 9.40 4.28
CA ALA A 60 10.17 8.59 4.30
C ALA A 60 9.25 8.96 5.49
N ARG A 61 9.83 9.23 6.67
CA ARG A 61 9.09 9.69 7.86
C ARG A 61 8.45 11.05 7.62
N LYS A 62 9.21 12.03 7.13
CA LYS A 62 8.70 13.36 6.76
C LYS A 62 7.52 13.20 5.79
N ARG A 63 7.69 12.39 4.74
CA ARG A 63 6.65 12.15 3.73
C ARG A 63 5.39 11.50 4.30
N SER A 64 5.54 10.55 5.24
CA SER A 64 4.42 9.91 5.94
C SER A 64 3.66 10.89 6.84
N GLU A 65 4.36 11.76 7.57
CA GLU A 65 3.72 12.78 8.41
C GLU A 65 2.89 13.75 7.57
N HIS A 66 3.45 14.20 6.44
CA HIS A 66 2.76 15.08 5.50
C HIS A 66 1.54 14.39 4.88
N SER A 67 1.67 13.13 4.44
CA SER A 67 0.52 12.37 3.95
C SER A 67 -0.58 12.21 5.00
N ARG A 68 -0.24 12.09 6.29
CA ARG A 68 -1.26 12.02 7.35
C ARG A 68 -2.02 13.34 7.52
N ARG A 69 -1.40 14.49 7.20
CA ARG A 69 -2.06 15.81 7.22
C ARG A 69 -2.87 16.09 5.94
N TYR A 70 -2.34 15.69 4.79
CA TYR A 70 -2.88 16.05 3.46
C TYR A 70 -3.62 14.90 2.75
N SER A 71 -3.78 13.75 3.41
CA SER A 71 -4.43 12.52 2.91
C SER A 71 -3.79 11.99 1.61
N SER A 72 -4.52 11.17 0.85
CA SER A 72 -4.10 10.59 -0.44
C SER A 72 -3.66 11.63 -1.48
N ASN A 73 -4.09 12.89 -1.33
CA ASN A 73 -3.73 13.97 -2.24
C ASN A 73 -2.24 14.33 -2.18
N TYR A 74 -1.54 13.99 -1.10
CA TYR A 74 -0.09 14.20 -0.97
C TYR A 74 0.76 13.28 -1.86
N PHE A 75 0.19 12.22 -2.43
CA PHE A 75 0.91 11.36 -3.38
C PHE A 75 0.37 11.47 -4.80
N ALA A 76 -0.69 12.25 -4.96
CA ALA A 76 -1.42 12.40 -6.18
C ALA A 76 -0.89 13.60 -6.98
N PRO A 77 -0.60 13.42 -8.27
CA PRO A 77 -0.50 14.54 -9.19
C PRO A 77 -1.82 15.34 -9.24
N THR A 78 -1.74 16.67 -9.40
CA THR A 78 -2.91 17.56 -9.46
C THR A 78 -3.80 17.36 -10.68
N TRP A 79 -3.31 16.66 -11.71
CA TRP A 79 -4.09 16.28 -12.88
C TRP A 79 -4.86 14.97 -12.73
N ASN A 80 -4.66 14.21 -11.62
CA ASN A 80 -5.43 13.01 -11.38
C ASN A 80 -6.82 13.32 -10.82
N THR A 81 -7.79 12.53 -11.27
CA THR A 81 -9.13 12.50 -10.69
C THR A 81 -9.13 11.89 -9.29
N CYS A 82 -10.15 12.18 -8.48
CA CYS A 82 -10.30 11.59 -7.14
C CYS A 82 -10.29 10.05 -7.16
N LEU A 83 -10.78 9.44 -8.25
CA LEU A 83 -10.79 7.98 -8.42
C LEU A 83 -9.39 7.43 -8.69
N GLU A 84 -8.60 8.08 -9.54
CA GLU A 84 -7.20 7.71 -9.79
C GLU A 84 -6.36 7.88 -8.53
N ASN A 85 -6.63 8.90 -7.71
CA ASN A 85 -5.99 9.11 -6.42
C ASN A 85 -6.33 8.02 -5.41
N ALA A 86 -7.60 7.61 -5.36
CA ALA A 86 -8.02 6.48 -4.53
C ALA A 86 -7.36 5.16 -4.98
N LEU A 87 -7.24 4.94 -6.29
CA LEU A 87 -6.52 3.79 -6.85
C LEU A 87 -5.02 3.80 -6.53
N LEU A 88 -4.37 4.96 -6.62
CA LEU A 88 -2.98 5.15 -6.20
C LEU A 88 -2.80 4.86 -4.71
N TRP A 89 -3.71 5.33 -3.86
CA TRP A 89 -3.70 5.06 -2.42
C TRP A 89 -3.90 3.58 -2.10
N MET A 90 -4.73 2.87 -2.87
CA MET A 90 -4.90 1.43 -2.78
C MET A 90 -3.73 0.61 -3.37
N GLY A 91 -2.63 1.26 -3.78
CA GLY A 91 -1.47 0.59 -4.37
C GLY A 91 -1.73 -0.01 -5.75
N GLY A 92 -2.71 0.53 -6.50
CA GLY A 92 -3.12 -0.02 -7.78
C GLY A 92 -3.89 -1.35 -7.68
N CYS A 93 -4.37 -1.73 -6.49
CA CYS A 93 -5.23 -2.89 -6.37
C CYS A 93 -6.48 -2.65 -7.23
N ARG A 94 -6.81 -3.60 -8.11
CA ARG A 94 -8.08 -3.56 -8.87
C ARG A 94 -9.20 -3.86 -7.87
N PRO A 95 -10.03 -2.88 -7.46
CA PRO A 95 -11.07 -3.13 -6.46
C PRO A 95 -12.04 -4.22 -6.93
N SER A 96 -12.19 -4.36 -8.25
CA SER A 96 -12.93 -5.45 -8.89
C SER A 96 -12.42 -6.85 -8.53
N SER A 97 -11.11 -7.03 -8.34
CA SER A 97 -10.53 -8.32 -7.91
C SER A 97 -10.86 -8.61 -6.45
N PHE A 98 -10.86 -7.58 -5.60
CA PHE A 98 -11.27 -7.70 -4.21
C PHE A 98 -12.76 -7.99 -4.08
N ILE A 99 -13.62 -7.29 -4.83
CA ILE A 99 -15.06 -7.56 -4.87
C ILE A 99 -15.34 -8.97 -5.38
N ARG A 100 -14.65 -9.43 -6.43
CA ARG A 100 -14.77 -10.81 -6.94
C ARG A 100 -14.33 -11.85 -5.90
N LEU A 101 -13.24 -11.59 -5.16
CA LEU A 101 -12.79 -12.46 -4.08
C LEU A 101 -13.82 -12.52 -2.95
N VAL A 102 -14.34 -11.37 -2.50
CA VAL A 102 -15.39 -11.30 -1.47
C VAL A 102 -16.65 -12.03 -1.95
N TYR A 103 -17.06 -11.82 -3.20
CA TYR A 103 -18.19 -12.54 -3.80
C TYR A 103 -17.97 -14.06 -3.82
N ALA A 104 -16.79 -14.53 -4.22
CA ALA A 104 -16.46 -15.96 -4.22
C ALA A 104 -16.44 -16.55 -2.79
N MET A 105 -15.89 -15.81 -1.82
CA MET A 105 -15.87 -16.18 -0.40
C MET A 105 -17.27 -16.21 0.22
N CYS A 106 -18.14 -15.27 -0.17
CA CYS A 106 -19.54 -15.31 0.23
C CYS A 106 -20.26 -16.48 -0.43
N GLY A 107 -20.02 -16.70 -1.72
CA GLY A 107 -20.59 -17.80 -2.50
C GLY A 107 -20.33 -19.18 -1.89
N SER A 108 -19.13 -19.44 -1.36
CA SER A 108 -18.81 -20.72 -0.71
C SER A 108 -19.61 -20.95 0.57
N GLN A 109 -19.91 -19.90 1.34
CA GLN A 109 -20.81 -19.99 2.49
C GLN A 109 -22.27 -20.17 2.07
N THR A 110 -22.69 -19.55 0.98
CA THR A 110 -24.05 -19.71 0.42
C THR A 110 -24.26 -21.13 -0.11
N GLU A 111 -23.27 -21.71 -0.79
CA GLU A 111 -23.33 -23.05 -1.37
C GLU A 111 -23.37 -24.14 -0.30
N LEU A 112 -22.64 -23.97 0.81
CA LEU A 112 -22.74 -24.84 1.99
C LEU A 112 -24.12 -24.77 2.65
N ARG A 113 -24.72 -23.58 2.76
CA ARG A 113 -26.08 -23.43 3.32
C ARG A 113 -27.15 -24.01 2.41
N LEU A 114 -27.03 -23.84 1.10
CA LEU A 114 -27.94 -24.43 0.11
C LEU A 114 -27.82 -25.96 0.08
N THR A 115 -26.59 -26.50 0.09
CA THR A 115 -26.37 -27.96 0.11
C THR A 115 -26.92 -28.60 1.37
N ASN A 116 -26.72 -27.97 2.54
CA ASN A 116 -27.33 -28.43 3.79
C ASN A 116 -28.86 -28.33 3.75
N PHE A 117 -29.42 -27.25 3.21
CA PHE A 117 -30.86 -27.12 3.04
C PHE A 117 -31.43 -28.24 2.14
N PHE A 118 -30.83 -28.51 0.97
CA PHE A 118 -31.29 -29.61 0.12
C PHE A 118 -31.11 -30.99 0.75
N ARG A 119 -30.04 -31.21 1.52
CA ARG A 119 -29.83 -32.45 2.28
C ARG A 119 -30.90 -32.64 3.36
N ASP A 120 -31.19 -31.60 4.14
CA ASP A 120 -32.18 -31.65 5.22
C ASP A 120 -33.61 -31.81 4.65
N ASN A 121 -33.90 -31.22 3.49
CA ASN A 121 -35.18 -31.40 2.80
C ASN A 121 -35.31 -32.76 2.08
N ASN A 122 -34.20 -33.39 1.66
CA ASN A 122 -34.21 -34.71 1.01
C ASN A 122 -34.24 -35.88 2.03
N ILE A 123 -33.96 -35.62 3.31
CA ILE A 123 -34.14 -36.61 4.39
C ILE A 123 -35.63 -36.81 4.74
N GLY A 124 -36.53 -35.90 4.33
CA GLY A 124 -37.98 -36.05 4.48
C GLY A 124 -38.65 -37.05 3.51
N GLY A 125 -37.91 -37.57 2.52
CA GLY A 125 -38.45 -38.48 1.49
C GLY A 125 -38.28 -39.98 1.77
N LYS A 126 -37.68 -40.37 2.89
CA LYS A 126 -37.46 -41.78 3.27
C LYS A 126 -38.01 -42.11 4.65
N ILE A 127 -39.30 -41.90 4.85
CA ILE A 127 -40.11 -42.63 5.86
C ILE A 127 -41.38 -43.06 5.14
N GLY A 128 -41.35 -44.24 4.54
CA GLY A 128 -42.51 -44.75 3.81
C GLY A 128 -42.28 -46.07 3.10
N GLU A 129 -41.38 -46.94 3.58
CA GLU A 129 -41.36 -48.34 3.09
C GLU A 129 -40.74 -49.30 4.10
N SER A 130 -41.55 -49.69 5.10
CA SER A 130 -41.57 -51.01 5.75
C SER A 130 -42.69 -51.01 6.77
N ASP A 131 -43.84 -51.53 6.34
CA ASP A 131 -44.65 -52.51 7.09
C ASP A 131 -46.02 -52.59 6.41
N ARG A 132 -46.13 -53.54 5.48
CA ARG A 132 -47.39 -54.21 5.13
C ARG A 132 -47.03 -55.68 4.90
N ASP A 133 -47.50 -56.49 5.86
CA ASP A 133 -47.82 -57.92 5.84
C ASP A 133 -47.36 -58.77 4.64
#